data_AF-A0A7X9FNF5-F1
#
_entry.id   AF-A0A7X9FNF5-F1
#
_cell.length_a   1.000
_cell.length_b   1.000
_cell.length_c   1.000
_cell.angle_alpha   90.00
_cell.angle_beta   90.00
_cell.angle_gamma   90.00
#
_symmetry.space_group_name_H-M   'P 1'
#
loop_
_entity.id
_entity.type
_entity.pdbx_description
1 polymer ?
#
loop_
_entity_poly.entity_id
_entity_poly.type
_entity_poly.pdbx_seq_one_letter_code
_entity_poly.pdbx_strand_id
1 'polypeptide(L)' 'MAQILVRDLDEGVVSRLKALAADHNRSLEAEVRVILSRASARKALDHQAAAAKLEEFRTRLTGRVFPDSVELLREDRDA' A
#
# COMPACT_ATOMS: atom_id res chain seq x y z
N MET A 1 -0.40 12.08 22.44
CA MET A 1 0.44 10.88 22.62
C MET A 1 -0.49 9.71 22.93
N ALA A 2 -0.35 8.61 22.21
CA ALA A 2 -1.08 7.37 22.49
C ALA A 2 -0.04 6.28 22.76
N GLN A 3 -0.26 5.48 23.79
CA GLN A 3 0.60 4.35 24.16
C GLN A 3 -0.22 3.08 24.11
N ILE A 4 0.38 2.02 23.56
CA ILE A 4 -0.22 0.68 23.48
C ILE A 4 0.74 -0.27 24.19
N LEU A 5 0.22 -1.01 25.17
CA LEU A 5 0.93 -2.11 25.80
C LEU A 5 0.40 -3.42 25.21
N VAL A 6 1.29 -4.19 24.57
CA VAL A 6 0.99 -5.54 24.09
C VAL A 6 1.55 -6.54 25.09
N ARG A 7 0.67 -7.22 25.82
CA ARG A 7 1.06 -8.28 26.77
C ARG A 7 1.17 -9.63 26.05
N ASP A 8 1.94 -10.53 26.65
CA ASP A 8 2.09 -11.93 26.20
C ASP A 8 2.51 -12.06 24.73
N LEU A 9 3.39 -11.15 24.27
CA LEU A 9 3.93 -11.20 22.92
C LEU A 9 4.99 -12.29 22.83
N ASP A 10 4.81 -13.19 21.87
CA ASP A 10 5.75 -14.27 21.56
C ASP A 10 7.18 -13.74 21.37
N GLU A 11 8.14 -14.36 22.06
CA GLU A 11 9.54 -13.92 22.03
C GLU A 11 10.16 -14.03 20.62
N GLY A 12 9.71 -15.00 19.82
CA GLY A 12 10.10 -15.13 18.42
C GLY A 12 9.62 -13.96 17.56
N VAL A 13 8.44 -13.40 17.85
CA VAL A 13 7.95 -12.18 17.21
C VAL A 13 8.85 -10.99 17.57
N VAL A 14 9.20 -10.84 18.85
CA VAL A 14 10.11 -9.77 19.30
C VAL A 14 11.47 -9.86 18.61
N SER A 15 12.02 -11.07 18.50
CA SER A 15 13.30 -11.32 17.82
C SER A 15 13.26 -10.90 16.35
N ARG A 16 12.21 -11.29 15.62
CA ARG A 16 12.04 -10.89 14.21
C ARG A 16 11.89 -9.38 14.03
N LEU A 17 11.15 -8.72 14.92
CA LEU A 17 10.99 -7.26 14.88
C LEU A 17 12.30 -6.54 15.15
N LYS A 18 13.15 -7.06 16.05
CA LYS A 18 14.49 -6.52 16.28
C LYS A 18 15.40 -6.67 15.06
N ALA A 19 15.37 -7.83 14.40
CA ALA A 19 16.12 -8.04 13.17
C ALA A 19 15.68 -7.07 12.06
N LEU A 20 14.37 -6.92 11.85
CA LEU A 20 13.81 -5.95 10.89
C LEU A 20 14.21 -4.51 11.21
N ALA A 21 14.19 -4.13 12.49
CA ALA A 21 14.61 -2.79 12.90
C ALA A 21 16.10 -2.55 12.62
N ALA A 22 16.95 -3.55 12.85
CA ALA A 22 18.37 -3.49 12.54
C ALA A 22 18.60 -3.36 11.02
N ASP A 23 17.93 -4.17 10.20
CA ASP A 23 18.03 -4.12 8.74
C ASP A 23 17.60 -2.75 8.19
N HIS A 24 16.53 -2.17 8.75
CA HIS A 24 16.05 -0.86 8.36
C HIS A 24 16.81 0.32 8.99
N ASN A 25 17.84 0.06 9.81
CA ASN A 25 18.61 1.07 10.56
C ASN A 25 17.71 2.00 11.39
N ARG A 26 16.74 1.41 12.10
CA ARG A 26 15.74 2.12 12.92
C ARG A 26 15.68 1.52 14.32
N SER A 27 15.14 2.28 15.27
CA SER A 27 14.80 1.72 16.58
C SER A 27 13.63 0.74 16.45
N LEU A 28 13.53 -0.22 17.37
CA LEU A 28 12.41 -1.17 17.44
C LEU A 28 11.06 -0.44 17.52
N GLU A 29 10.99 0.63 18.33
CA GLU A 29 9.79 1.45 18.47
C GLU A 29 9.41 2.14 17.15
N ALA A 30 10.38 2.68 16.42
CA ALA A 30 10.14 3.30 15.12
C ALA A 30 9.66 2.27 14.08
N GLU A 31 10.25 1.08 14.06
CA GLU A 31 9.84 0.00 13.15
C GLU A 31 8.41 -0.47 13.46
N VAL A 32 8.10 -0.72 14.73
CA VAL A 32 6.74 -1.10 15.16
C VAL A 32 5.73 0.00 14.83
N ARG A 33 6.08 1.27 15.02
CA ARG A 33 5.24 2.40 14.63
C ARG A 33 4.91 2.36 13.14
N VAL A 34 5.91 2.16 12.29
CA VAL A 34 5.73 2.08 10.83
C VAL A 34 4.86 0.90 10.45
N ILE A 35 5.08 -0.27 11.06
CA ILE A 35 4.27 -1.47 10.81
C ILE A 35 2.82 -1.23 11.20
N LEU A 36 2.56 -0.66 12.39
CA LEU A 36 1.21 -0.36 12.85
C LEU A 36 0.53 0.69 11.98
N SER A 37 1.23 1.75 11.57
CA SER A 37 0.71 2.76 10.65
C SER A 37 0.39 2.19 9.27
N ARG A 38 1.23 1.30 8.74
CA ARG A 38 0.97 0.62 7.46
C ARG A 38 -0.20 -0.37 7.57
N ALA A 39 -0.28 -1.10 8.68
CA ALA A 39 -1.36 -2.05 8.92
C ALA A 39 -2.71 -1.35 9.09
N SER A 40 -2.74 -0.21 9.79
CA SER A 40 -3.95 0.60 9.92
C SER A 40 -4.36 1.23 8.59
N ALA A 41 -3.41 1.71 7.80
CA ALA A 41 -3.68 2.22 6.45
C ALA A 41 -4.19 1.12 5.50
N ARG A 42 -3.69 -0.13 5.61
CA ARG A 42 -4.17 -1.26 4.80
C ARG A 42 -5.60 -1.68 5.13
N LYS A 43 -6.05 -1.56 6.38
CA LYS A 43 -7.47 -1.79 6.74
C LYS A 43 -8.43 -0.76 6.13
N ALA A 44 -7.91 0.37 5.63
CA ALA A 44 -8.68 1.42 4.97
C ALA A 44 -8.61 1.37 3.44
N LEU A 45 -7.91 0.40 2.85
CA LEU A 45 -8.28 -0.06 1.51
C LEU A 45 -9.43 -1.03 1.73
N ASP A 46 -10.62 -0.46 1.89
CA ASP A 46 -11.85 -1.23 1.79
C ASP A 46 -11.81 -1.89 0.40
N HIS A 47 -11.40 -3.16 0.36
CA HIS A 47 -11.26 -3.90 -0.88
C HIS A 47 -12.60 -3.98 -1.61
N GLN A 48 -13.73 -3.87 -0.90
CA GLN A 48 -15.04 -3.74 -1.54
C GLN A 48 -15.20 -2.37 -2.19
N ALA A 49 -14.82 -1.28 -1.54
CA ALA A 49 -14.83 0.06 -2.15
C ALA A 49 -13.85 0.17 -3.33
N ALA A 50 -12.68 -0.47 -3.25
CA ALA A 50 -11.70 -0.52 -4.33
C ALA A 50 -12.22 -1.36 -5.52
N ALA A 51 -12.83 -2.52 -5.25
CA ALA A 51 -13.46 -3.35 -6.27
C ALA A 51 -14.65 -2.62 -6.92
N ALA A 52 -15.49 -1.94 -6.14
CA ALA A 52 -16.61 -1.16 -6.65
C ALA A 52 -16.15 -0.03 -7.58
N LYS A 53 -15.10 0.71 -7.21
CA LYS A 53 -14.49 1.72 -8.09
C LYS A 53 -13.93 1.10 -9.37
N LEU A 54 -13.27 -0.07 -9.27
CA LEU A 54 -12.71 -0.74 -10.44
C LEU A 54 -13.80 -1.19 -11.42
N GLU A 55 -14.91 -1.73 -10.90
CA GLU A 55 -16.06 -2.12 -11.73
C GLU A 55 -16.77 -0.91 -12.35
N GLU A 56 -16.84 0.22 -11.64
CA GLU A 56 -17.34 1.48 -12.20
C GLU A 56 -16.45 1.95 -13.37
N PHE A 57 -15.12 1.93 -13.19
CA PHE A 57 -14.18 2.28 -14.25
C PHE A 57 -14.29 1.32 -15.43
N ARG A 58 -14.36 0.01 -15.20
CA ARG A 58 -14.56 -0.99 -16.26
C ARG A 58 -15.82 -0.70 -17.05
N THR A 59 -16.95 -0.51 -16.37
CA THR A 59 -18.24 -0.18 -17.02
C THR A 59 -18.15 1.08 -17.88
N ARG A 60 -17.48 2.14 -17.39
CA ARG A 60 -17.29 3.39 -18.14
C ARG A 60 -16.37 3.25 -19.34
N LEU A 61 -15.44 2.30 -19.32
CA LEU A 61 -14.45 2.09 -20.37
C LEU A 61 -14.90 1.01 -21.38
N THR A 62 -15.86 0.16 -21.03
CA THR A 62 -16.45 -0.83 -21.94
C THR A 62 -17.12 -0.14 -23.13
N GLY A 63 -16.76 -0.55 -24.36
CA GLY A 63 -17.33 -0.01 -25.60
C GLY A 63 -16.68 1.28 -26.10
N ARG A 64 -15.67 1.83 -25.40
CA ARG A 64 -14.85 2.91 -25.93
C ARG A 64 -13.78 2.36 -26.87
N VAL A 65 -13.68 2.94 -28.06
CA VAL A 65 -12.52 2.76 -28.92
C VAL A 65 -11.47 3.76 -28.45
N PHE A 66 -10.37 3.26 -27.92
CA PHE A 66 -9.24 4.09 -27.57
C PHE A 66 -8.36 4.27 -28.81
N PRO A 67 -7.93 5.50 -29.13
CA PRO A 67 -6.92 5.72 -30.16
C PRO A 67 -5.64 4.95 -29.81
N ASP A 68 -4.89 4.54 -30.83
CA ASP A 68 -3.63 3.84 -30.61
C ASP A 68 -2.68 4.75 -29.82
N SER A 69 -2.38 4.34 -28.59
CA SER A 69 -1.47 5.05 -27.71
C SER A 69 -0.09 5.23 -28.33
N VAL A 70 0.32 4.35 -29.25
CA VAL A 70 1.62 4.45 -29.93
C VAL A 70 1.65 5.60 -30.93
N GLU A 71 0.55 5.86 -31.64
CA GLU A 71 0.45 6.98 -32.59
C GLU A 71 0.46 8.33 -31.84
N LEU A 72 -0.32 8.43 -30.75
CA LEU A 72 -0.35 9.63 -29.91
C LEU A 72 1.02 9.98 -29.32
N LEU A 73 1.78 8.97 -28.89
CA LEU A 73 3.13 9.18 -28.36
C LEU A 73 4.15 9.57 -29.45
N ARG A 74 3.92 9.18 -30.71
CA ARG A 74 4.75 9.63 -31.84
C ARG A 74 4.45 11.08 -32.18
N GLU A 75 3.18 11.46 -32.25
CA GLU A 75 2.75 12.85 -32.48
C GLU A 75 3.35 13.82 -31.46
N ASP A 76 3.35 13.46 -30.17
CA ASP A 76 3.89 14.32 -29.09
C ASP A 76 5.43 14.42 -29.11
N ARG A 77 6.13 13.41 -29.67
CA ARG A 77 7.59 13.39 -29.77
C ARG A 77 8.11 14.11 -31.00
N ASP A 78 7.34 14.09 -32.10
CA ASP A 78 7.74 14.63 -33.40
C ASP A 78 7.26 16.10 -33.59
N ALA A 79 6.65 16.72 -32.56
CA ALA A 79 6.26 18.13 -32.45
C ALA A 79 7.32 19.00 -31.74
#